data_AF-A0A535EQA0-F1
#
_entry.id   AF-A0A535EQA0-F1
#
_cell.length_a   1.000
_cell.length_b   1.000
_cell.length_c   1.000
_cell.angle_alpha   90.00
_cell.angle_beta   90.00
_cell.angle_gamma   90.00
#
_symmetry.space_group_name_H-M   'P 1'
#
loop_
_entity.id
_entity.type
_entity.pdbx_description
1 polymer ?
#
loop_
_entity_poly.entity_id
_entity_poly.type
_entity_poly.pdbx_seq_one_letter_code
_entity_poly.pdbx_strand_id
1 'polypeptide(L)'
;MSAPVARWLVLTWRLPTGSSSPRVMAWRTLRRLGAAVLTPGAAILPFTDELQEQLDWLAQEIEELGGDAWVLPVTELRAQEEARVCQRVRDDRTVEYRQLIGDAQEFLRRAPEHPMPDGDYAARLRTEKELLALQRRFRKIRARDYFGAPGRVEAAQTIDRCLAFRQGISSKLSVATDDHAE
;
A
#
# COMPACT_ATOMS: atom_id res chain seq x y z
N MET A 1 8.35 -34.35 -13.88
CA MET A 1 9.03 -33.25 -13.17
C MET A 1 8.12 -32.04 -13.27
N SER A 2 7.58 -31.52 -12.15
CA SER A 2 6.80 -30.28 -12.19
C SER A 2 7.72 -29.12 -12.54
N ALA A 3 7.27 -28.22 -13.41
CA ALA A 3 8.01 -26.99 -13.70
C ALA A 3 8.17 -26.17 -12.40
N PRO A 4 9.33 -25.52 -12.21
CA PRO A 4 9.51 -24.64 -11.05
C PRO A 4 8.47 -23.53 -11.06
N VAL A 5 7.81 -23.31 -9.92
CA VAL A 5 6.81 -22.25 -9.74
C VAL A 5 7.53 -20.92 -9.53
N ALA A 6 7.23 -19.92 -10.36
CA ALA A 6 7.80 -18.59 -10.20
C ALA A 6 7.41 -17.98 -8.84
N ARG A 7 8.36 -17.32 -8.18
CA ARG A 7 8.14 -16.64 -6.88
C ARG A 7 8.19 -15.13 -6.99
N TRP A 8 8.76 -14.62 -8.08
CA TRP A 8 8.97 -13.21 -8.34
C TRP A 8 8.62 -12.87 -9.79
N LEU A 9 8.30 -11.60 -10.01
CA LEU A 9 8.13 -10.99 -11.32
C LEU A 9 9.07 -9.80 -11.42
N VAL A 10 9.89 -9.77 -12.47
CA VAL A 10 10.77 -8.65 -12.77
C VAL A 10 10.29 -7.98 -14.05
N LEU A 11 9.98 -6.69 -13.98
CA LEU A 11 9.81 -5.85 -15.17
C LEU A 11 11.13 -5.15 -15.45
N THR A 12 11.68 -5.34 -16.65
CA THR A 12 12.76 -4.49 -17.18
C THR A 12 12.23 -3.68 -18.35
N TRP A 13 12.47 -2.37 -18.37
CA TRP A 13 11.95 -1.50 -19.43
C TRP A 13 12.87 -0.34 -19.76
N ARG A 14 12.66 0.20 -20.96
CA ARG A 14 13.29 1.41 -21.48
C ARG A 14 12.24 2.24 -22.19
N LEU A 15 12.25 3.56 -21.96
CA LEU A 15 11.39 4.51 -22.65
C LEU A 15 12.24 5.56 -23.40
N PRO A 16 11.76 6.10 -24.53
CA PRO A 16 12.44 7.17 -25.25
C PRO A 16 12.77 8.38 -24.36
N THR A 17 13.94 8.97 -24.56
CA THR A 17 14.46 10.06 -23.71
C THR A 17 13.76 11.40 -23.93
N GLY A 18 12.95 11.54 -24.98
CA GLY A 18 12.32 12.80 -25.41
C GLY A 18 11.11 13.25 -24.60
N SER A 19 10.49 12.39 -23.77
CA SER A 19 9.36 12.79 -22.92
C SER A 19 9.48 12.22 -21.50
N SER A 20 9.11 13.02 -20.50
CA SER A 20 9.09 12.63 -19.08
C SER A 20 7.78 11.96 -18.67
N SER A 21 6.67 12.29 -19.36
CA SER A 21 5.33 11.80 -19.02
C SER A 21 5.21 10.26 -19.03
N PRO A 22 5.67 9.54 -20.07
CA PRO A 22 5.65 8.06 -20.08
C PRO A 22 6.42 7.43 -18.91
N ARG A 23 7.58 8.00 -18.57
CA ARG A 23 8.41 7.51 -17.47
C ARG A 23 7.72 7.71 -16.12
N VAL A 24 7.06 8.84 -15.93
CA VAL A 24 6.27 9.12 -14.73
C VAL A 24 5.06 8.20 -14.65
N MET A 25 4.37 7.94 -15.77
CA MET A 25 3.26 6.99 -15.83
C MET A 25 3.70 5.60 -15.36
N ALA A 26 4.74 5.02 -15.97
CA ALA A 26 5.22 3.68 -15.62
C ALA A 26 5.64 3.60 -14.14
N TRP A 27 6.38 4.61 -13.68
CA TRP A 27 6.78 4.70 -12.27
C TRP A 27 5.59 4.79 -11.31
N ARG A 28 4.55 5.56 -11.64
CA ARG A 28 3.33 5.66 -10.82
C ARG A 28 2.57 4.34 -10.79
N THR A 29 2.47 3.65 -11.92
CA THR A 29 1.84 2.32 -12.00
C THR A 29 2.58 1.33 -11.10
N LEU A 30 3.90 1.21 -11.23
CA LEU A 30 4.73 0.33 -10.40
C LEU A 30 4.59 0.63 -8.90
N ARG A 31 4.58 1.91 -8.50
CA ARG A 31 4.33 2.29 -7.10
C ARG A 31 2.93 1.92 -6.62
N ARG A 32 1.92 2.00 -7.49
CA ARG A 32 0.55 1.56 -7.18
C ARG A 32 0.50 0.05 -6.93
N LEU A 33 1.25 -0.73 -7.71
CA LEU A 33 1.40 -2.18 -7.54
C LEU A 33 2.23 -2.56 -6.30
N GLY A 34 2.97 -1.61 -5.74
CA GLY A 34 3.88 -1.86 -4.63
C GLY A 34 5.19 -2.53 -5.03
N ALA A 35 5.61 -2.34 -6.28
CA ALA A 35 6.87 -2.87 -6.77
C ALA A 35 8.07 -2.22 -6.07
N ALA A 36 9.10 -3.03 -5.82
CA ALA A 36 10.41 -2.52 -5.42
C ALA A 36 11.15 -2.05 -6.68
N VAL A 37 11.47 -0.77 -6.77
CA VAL A 37 12.30 -0.25 -7.87
C VAL A 37 13.76 -0.64 -7.61
N LEU A 38 14.33 -1.42 -8.54
CA LEU A 38 15.72 -1.89 -8.49
C LEU A 38 16.65 -0.86 -9.13
N THR A 39 16.27 -0.37 -10.31
CA THR A 39 16.98 0.65 -11.10
C THR A 39 15.95 1.53 -11.84
N PRO A 40 16.36 2.62 -12.52
CA PRO A 40 15.45 3.46 -13.31
C PRO A 40 14.69 2.76 -14.45
N GLY A 41 15.02 1.50 -14.76
CA GLY A 41 14.36 0.67 -15.76
C GLY A 41 14.15 -0.77 -15.32
N ALA A 42 14.18 -1.03 -14.00
CA ALA A 42 13.90 -2.37 -13.47
C ALA A 42 13.14 -2.29 -12.14
N ALA A 43 12.12 -3.12 -12.01
CA ALA A 43 11.29 -3.23 -10.82
C ALA A 43 10.92 -4.69 -10.58
N ILE A 44 10.69 -5.04 -9.31
CA ILE A 44 10.40 -6.40 -8.89
C ILE A 44 9.19 -6.45 -7.96
N LEU A 45 8.41 -7.51 -8.12
CA LEU A 45 7.23 -7.84 -7.32
C LEU A 45 7.27 -9.32 -6.93
N PRO A 46 6.60 -9.73 -5.84
CA PRO A 46 6.29 -11.14 -5.66
C PRO A 46 5.39 -11.63 -6.79
N PHE A 47 5.48 -12.91 -7.10
CA PHE A 47 4.64 -13.52 -8.13
C PHE A 47 3.21 -13.73 -7.64
N THR A 48 2.24 -13.23 -8.42
CA THR A 48 0.84 -13.66 -8.44
C THR A 48 0.33 -13.53 -9.88
N ASP A 49 -0.68 -14.31 -10.26
CA ASP A 49 -1.24 -14.26 -11.62
C ASP A 49 -1.78 -12.85 -11.95
N GLU A 50 -2.46 -12.22 -10.98
CA GLU A 50 -2.96 -10.84 -11.08
C GLU A 50 -1.82 -9.83 -11.34
N LEU A 51 -0.68 -9.96 -10.64
CA LEU A 51 0.45 -9.05 -10.84
C LEU A 51 1.16 -9.32 -12.16
N GLN A 52 1.20 -10.57 -12.62
CA GLN A 52 1.74 -10.89 -13.94
C GLN A 52 0.92 -10.20 -15.03
N GLU A 53 -0.41 -10.37 -15.01
CA GLU A 53 -1.30 -9.72 -15.98
C GLU A 53 -1.14 -8.20 -15.96
N GLN A 54 -1.09 -7.59 -14.77
CA GLN A 54 -0.91 -6.14 -14.66
C GLN A 54 0.46 -5.64 -15.17
N LEU A 55 1.51 -6.46 -15.06
CA LEU A 55 2.82 -6.14 -15.65
C LEU A 55 2.84 -6.35 -17.15
N ASP A 56 2.16 -7.37 -17.68
CA ASP A 56 2.04 -7.61 -19.11
C ASP A 56 1.30 -6.45 -19.79
N TRP A 57 0.21 -5.96 -19.21
CA TRP A 57 -0.47 -4.74 -19.67
C TRP A 57 0.44 -3.51 -19.65
N LEU A 58 1.22 -3.32 -18.58
CA LEU A 58 2.16 -2.21 -18.48
C LEU A 58 3.31 -2.32 -19.52
N ALA A 59 3.79 -3.53 -19.79
CA ALA A 59 4.80 -3.77 -20.81
C ALA A 59 4.28 -3.39 -22.20
N GLN A 60 3.06 -3.82 -22.54
CA GLN A 60 2.40 -3.42 -23.79
C GLN A 60 2.25 -1.90 -23.90
N GLU A 61 1.79 -1.22 -22.84
CA GLU A 61 1.67 0.25 -22.84
C GLU A 61 3.02 0.94 -23.06
N ILE A 62 4.11 0.40 -22.50
CA ILE A 62 5.46 0.91 -22.72
C ILE A 62 5.90 0.74 -24.19
N GLU A 63 5.61 -0.41 -24.80
CA GLU A 63 5.91 -0.70 -26.20
C GLU A 63 5.12 0.21 -27.15
N GLU A 64 3.83 0.43 -26.88
CA GLU A 64 2.97 1.36 -27.65
C GLU A 64 3.49 2.81 -27.60
N LEU A 65 4.19 3.18 -26.52
CA LEU A 65 4.85 4.48 -26.36
C LEU A 65 6.25 4.53 -27.00
N GLY A 66 6.63 3.52 -27.78
CA GLY A 66 7.92 3.42 -28.48
C GLY A 66 9.10 3.01 -27.59
N GLY A 67 8.81 2.39 -26.44
CA GLY A 67 9.80 1.80 -25.55
C GLY A 67 10.03 0.31 -25.81
N ASP A 68 10.81 -0.31 -24.93
CA ASP A 68 11.03 -1.76 -24.87
C ASP A 68 10.69 -2.24 -23.45
N ALA A 69 9.99 -3.35 -23.28
CA ALA A 69 9.65 -3.90 -21.98
C ALA A 69 9.67 -5.44 -21.96
N TRP A 70 10.05 -6.03 -20.83
CA TRP A 70 10.09 -7.47 -20.62
C TRP A 70 9.57 -7.80 -19.23
N VAL A 71 8.64 -8.75 -19.15
CA VAL A 71 8.15 -9.32 -17.89
C VAL A 71 8.80 -10.69 -17.71
N LEU A 72 9.58 -10.85 -16.65
CA LEU A 72 10.40 -12.04 -16.41
C LEU A 72 9.93 -12.71 -15.11
N PRO A 73 9.24 -13.86 -15.19
CA PRO A 73 9.02 -14.72 -14.04
C PRO A 73 10.35 -15.26 -13.52
N VAL A 74 10.59 -15.12 -12.22
CA VAL A 74 11.83 -15.55 -11.57
C VAL A 74 11.49 -16.52 -10.45
N THR A 75 12.05 -17.73 -10.51
CA THR A 75 11.81 -18.80 -9.53
C THR A 75 12.46 -18.50 -8.19
N GLU A 76 13.70 -18.00 -8.20
CA GLU A 76 14.42 -17.68 -6.98
C GLU A 76 15.34 -16.47 -7.16
N LEU A 77 15.65 -15.83 -6.03
CA LEU A 77 16.71 -14.86 -5.89
C LEU A 77 17.73 -15.42 -4.91
N ARG A 78 18.96 -14.92 -4.93
CA ARG A 78 19.89 -15.23 -3.83
C ARG A 78 19.32 -14.65 -2.54
N ALA A 79 19.56 -15.32 -1.41
CA ALA A 79 19.01 -14.91 -0.11
C ALA A 79 19.33 -13.44 0.25
N GLN A 80 20.52 -12.95 -0.11
CA GLN A 80 20.91 -11.54 0.11
C GLN A 80 20.09 -10.56 -0.76
N GLU A 81 19.79 -10.93 -2.00
CA GLU A 81 19.00 -10.11 -2.93
C GLU A 81 17.53 -10.09 -2.50
N GLU A 82 16.96 -11.25 -2.16
CA GLU A 82 15.61 -11.39 -1.61
C GLU A 82 15.46 -10.53 -0.34
N ALA A 83 16.41 -10.61 0.60
CA ALA A 83 16.39 -9.79 1.81
C ALA A 83 16.40 -8.28 1.50
N ARG A 84 17.23 -7.85 0.54
CA ARG A 84 17.28 -6.44 0.10
C ARG A 84 15.97 -5.97 -0.53
N VAL A 85 15.35 -6.79 -1.38
CA VAL A 85 14.06 -6.48 -2.02
C VAL A 85 12.95 -6.40 -0.98
N CYS A 86 12.84 -7.39 -0.11
CA CYS A 86 11.87 -7.42 0.98
C CYS A 86 12.01 -6.19 1.89
N GLN A 87 13.24 -5.81 2.24
CA GLN A 87 13.48 -4.63 3.07
C GLN A 87 13.03 -3.34 2.36
N ARG A 88 13.38 -3.16 1.08
CA ARG A 88 12.94 -1.98 0.31
C ARG A 88 11.43 -1.83 0.31
N VAL A 89 10.69 -2.92 0.02
CA VAL A 89 9.22 -2.89 -0.01
C VAL A 89 8.65 -2.59 1.38
N ARG A 90 9.24 -3.15 2.44
CA ARG A 90 8.84 -2.84 3.82
C ARG A 90 9.07 -1.38 4.16
N ASP A 91 10.20 -0.80 3.78
CA ASP A 91 10.53 0.60 4.07
C ASP A 91 9.52 1.54 3.39
N ASP A 92 9.22 1.32 2.11
CA ASP A 92 8.23 2.09 1.36
C ASP A 92 6.85 2.04 2.00
N ARG A 93 6.40 0.84 2.42
CA ARG A 93 5.12 0.65 3.12
C ARG A 93 5.12 1.26 4.51
N THR A 94 6.23 1.20 5.24
CA THR A 94 6.38 1.80 6.56
C THR A 94 6.19 3.31 6.51
N VAL A 95 6.75 3.98 5.50
CA VAL A 95 6.55 5.42 5.28
C VAL A 95 5.07 5.74 5.05
N GLU A 96 4.39 4.95 4.21
CA GLU A 96 2.97 5.16 3.91
C GLU A 96 2.07 4.91 5.13
N TYR A 97 2.34 3.88 5.93
CA TYR A 97 1.63 3.63 7.17
C TYR A 97 1.85 4.77 8.18
N ARG A 98 3.09 5.24 8.35
CA ARG A 98 3.40 6.37 9.25
C ARG A 98 2.59 7.62 8.88
N GLN A 99 2.53 7.95 7.59
CA GLN A 99 1.73 9.08 7.13
C GLN A 99 0.23 8.87 7.38
N LEU A 100 -0.29 7.67 7.10
CA LEU A 100 -1.69 7.34 7.36
C LEU A 100 -2.02 7.44 8.85
N ILE A 101 -1.14 6.96 9.73
CA ILE A 101 -1.29 7.05 11.19
C ILE A 101 -1.35 8.51 11.61
N GLY A 102 -0.44 9.35 11.12
CA GLY A 102 -0.43 10.79 11.42
C GLY A 102 -1.74 11.48 11.01
N ASP A 103 -2.22 11.21 9.79
CA ASP A 103 -3.47 11.79 9.29
C ASP A 103 -4.70 11.30 10.10
N ALA A 104 -4.71 10.01 10.48
CA ALA A 104 -5.77 9.45 11.30
C ALA A 104 -5.74 9.97 12.75
N GLN A 105 -4.57 10.21 13.32
CA GLN A 105 -4.42 10.85 14.63
C GLN A 105 -4.89 12.30 14.59
N GLU A 106 -4.58 13.05 13.54
CA GLU A 106 -5.07 14.42 13.36
C GLU A 106 -6.59 14.47 13.17
N PHE A 107 -7.17 13.48 12.50
CA PHE A 107 -8.63 13.31 12.45
C PHE A 107 -9.22 13.13 13.86
N LEU A 108 -8.64 12.23 14.67
CA LEU A 108 -9.10 11.99 16.05
C LEU A 108 -8.95 13.22 16.94
N ARG A 109 -7.89 14.01 16.77
CA ARG A 109 -7.65 15.23 17.58
C ARG A 109 -8.65 16.34 17.28
N ARG A 110 -9.09 16.47 16.03
CA ARG A 110 -10.10 17.47 15.61
C ARG A 110 -11.53 17.04 15.92
N ALA A 111 -11.74 15.76 16.21
CA ALA A 111 -13.04 15.21 16.46
C ALA A 111 -13.60 15.78 17.78
N PRO A 112 -14.79 16.41 17.79
CA PRO A 112 -15.34 16.96 19.02
C PRO A 112 -15.66 15.85 20.02
N GLU A 113 -15.45 16.10 21.32
CA GLU A 113 -15.79 15.16 22.39
C GLU A 113 -17.30 14.83 22.45
N HIS A 114 -18.14 15.68 21.85
CA HIS A 114 -19.60 15.55 21.82
C HIS A 114 -20.14 15.48 20.38
N PRO A 115 -21.27 14.79 20.14
CA PRO A 115 -21.92 14.76 18.83
C PRO A 115 -22.21 16.17 18.33
N MET A 116 -21.89 16.45 17.07
CA MET A 116 -22.16 17.77 16.48
C MET A 116 -23.66 18.09 16.55
N PRO A 117 -24.05 19.36 16.77
CA PRO A 117 -25.45 19.77 16.75
C PRO A 117 -26.13 19.32 15.45
N ASP A 118 -27.43 18.99 15.51
CA ASP A 118 -28.19 18.46 14.37
C ASP A 118 -28.24 19.38 13.14
N GLY A 119 -27.90 20.66 13.29
CA GLY A 119 -27.87 21.64 12.21
C GLY A 119 -26.65 21.59 11.27
N ASP A 120 -25.54 20.93 11.63
CA ASP A 120 -24.31 20.97 10.82
C ASP A 120 -24.10 19.72 9.95
N TYR A 121 -25.07 19.48 9.06
CA TYR A 121 -25.01 18.38 8.08
C TYR A 121 -23.74 18.43 7.22
N ALA A 122 -23.33 19.63 6.79
CA ALA A 122 -22.17 19.81 5.93
C ALA A 122 -20.89 19.32 6.61
N ALA A 123 -20.72 19.61 7.90
CA ALA A 123 -19.55 19.16 8.63
C ALA A 123 -19.59 17.66 8.95
N ARG A 124 -20.76 17.09 9.29
CA ARG A 124 -20.93 15.63 9.41
C ARG A 124 -20.52 14.90 8.12
N LEU A 125 -20.97 15.39 6.97
CA LEU A 125 -20.63 14.82 5.67
C LEU A 125 -19.12 14.93 5.35
N ARG A 126 -18.47 16.04 5.73
CA ARG A 126 -17.01 16.19 5.57
C ARG A 126 -16.25 15.14 6.39
N THR A 127 -16.61 14.98 7.66
CA THR A 127 -16.03 13.99 8.57
C THR A 127 -16.21 12.56 8.03
N GLU A 128 -17.40 12.21 7.52
CA GLU A 128 -17.66 10.90 6.93
C GLU A 128 -16.79 10.64 5.69
N LYS A 129 -16.71 11.62 4.78
CA LYS A 129 -15.86 11.52 3.58
C LYS A 129 -14.39 11.34 3.95
N GLU A 130 -13.90 12.06 4.94
CA GLU A 130 -12.53 11.94 5.43
C GLU A 130 -12.26 10.55 6.01
N LEU A 131 -13.15 10.03 6.85
CA LEU A 131 -13.04 8.68 7.41
C LEU A 131 -13.03 7.58 6.33
N LEU A 132 -13.93 7.70 5.34
CA LEU A 132 -13.95 6.78 4.19
C LEU A 132 -12.66 6.87 3.37
N ALA A 133 -12.07 8.06 3.23
CA ALA A 133 -10.80 8.25 2.55
C ALA A 133 -9.64 7.57 3.31
N LEU A 134 -9.57 7.71 4.64
CA LEU A 134 -8.59 7.03 5.49
C LEU A 134 -8.72 5.51 5.38
N GLN A 135 -9.93 4.96 5.48
CA GLN A 135 -10.17 3.52 5.30
C GLN A 135 -9.73 3.02 3.92
N ARG A 136 -10.10 3.74 2.85
CA ARG A 136 -9.72 3.37 1.47
C ARG A 136 -8.21 3.40 1.31
N ARG A 137 -7.53 4.40 1.88
CA ARG A 137 -6.08 4.50 1.84
C ARG A 137 -5.41 3.35 2.61
N PHE A 138 -5.89 3.00 3.80
CA PHE A 138 -5.40 1.84 4.55
C PHE A 138 -5.51 0.55 3.74
N ARG A 139 -6.69 0.27 3.16
CA ARG A 139 -6.90 -0.92 2.31
C ARG A 139 -5.93 -0.95 1.12
N LYS A 140 -5.71 0.19 0.48
CA LYS A 140 -4.76 0.32 -0.63
C LYS A 140 -3.32 0.05 -0.20
N ILE A 141 -2.87 0.56 0.94
CA ILE A 141 -1.51 0.30 1.47
C ILE A 141 -1.37 -1.19 1.79
N ARG A 142 -2.36 -1.78 2.48
CA ARG A 142 -2.35 -3.18 2.87
C ARG A 142 -2.36 -4.14 1.68
N ALA A 143 -3.09 -3.82 0.61
CA ALA A 143 -3.15 -4.66 -0.59
C ALA A 143 -1.79 -4.81 -1.29
N ARG A 144 -0.88 -3.85 -1.08
CA ARG A 144 0.48 -3.83 -1.66
C ARG A 144 1.58 -4.05 -0.62
N ASP A 145 1.20 -4.54 0.56
CA ASP A 145 2.11 -4.88 1.66
C ASP A 145 2.32 -6.40 1.70
N TYR A 146 3.19 -6.85 0.79
CA TYR A 146 3.46 -8.27 0.56
C TYR A 146 4.28 -8.93 1.65
N PHE A 147 5.07 -8.15 2.41
CA PHE A 147 6.08 -8.69 3.34
C PHE A 147 5.84 -8.29 4.80
N GLY A 148 4.70 -7.67 5.10
CA GLY A 148 4.33 -7.28 6.46
C GLY A 148 5.21 -6.15 6.99
N ALA A 149 5.00 -4.94 6.50
CA ALA A 149 5.77 -3.78 6.91
C ALA A 149 5.43 -3.33 8.35
N PRO A 150 6.42 -2.81 9.10
CA PRO A 150 6.20 -2.10 10.35
C PRO A 150 5.11 -1.02 10.23
N GLY A 151 4.33 -0.84 11.29
CA GLY A 151 3.23 0.13 11.34
C GLY A 151 1.89 -0.38 10.82
N ARG A 152 1.82 -1.55 10.16
CA ARG A 152 0.54 -2.13 9.70
C ARG A 152 -0.49 -2.31 10.83
N VAL A 153 -0.06 -2.86 11.97
CA VAL A 153 -0.93 -3.13 13.12
C VAL A 153 -1.39 -1.82 13.76
N GLU A 154 -0.47 -0.89 14.01
CA GLU A 154 -0.79 0.42 14.58
C GLU A 154 -1.73 1.22 13.66
N ALA A 155 -1.52 1.16 12.34
CA ALA A 155 -2.41 1.77 11.36
C ALA A 155 -3.82 1.17 11.43
N ALA A 156 -3.94 -0.17 11.51
CA ALA A 156 -5.24 -0.83 11.68
C ALA A 156 -5.95 -0.35 12.95
N GLN A 157 -5.26 -0.40 14.10
CA GLN A 157 -5.80 0.04 15.39
C GLN A 157 -6.22 1.51 15.39
N THR A 158 -5.45 2.38 14.73
CA THR A 158 -5.79 3.80 14.64
C THR A 158 -7.00 4.04 13.74
N ILE A 159 -7.12 3.32 12.62
CA ILE A 159 -8.33 3.36 11.79
C ILE A 159 -9.55 2.83 12.54
N ASP A 160 -9.40 1.76 13.33
CA ASP A 160 -10.49 1.20 14.14
C ASP A 160 -10.96 2.19 15.20
N ARG A 161 -10.04 2.94 15.84
CA ARG A 161 -10.40 4.05 16.75
C ARG A 161 -11.19 5.15 16.03
N CYS A 162 -10.79 5.53 14.81
CA CYS A 162 -11.55 6.49 14.01
C CYS A 162 -12.97 5.99 13.68
N LEU A 163 -13.15 4.67 13.53
CA LEU A 163 -14.46 4.06 13.27
C LEU A 163 -15.33 3.98 14.52
N ALA A 164 -14.74 3.64 15.67
CA ALA A 164 -15.42 3.61 16.96
C ALA A 164 -15.94 5.00 17.34
N PHE A 165 -15.17 6.06 17.06
CA PHE A 165 -15.61 7.45 17.21
C PHE A 165 -16.96 7.71 16.51
N ARG A 166 -17.12 7.23 15.25
CA ARG A 166 -18.37 7.38 14.50
C ARG A 166 -19.56 6.66 15.15
N GLN A 167 -19.31 5.54 15.81
CA GLN A 167 -20.36 4.73 16.45
C GLN A 167 -20.75 5.24 17.84
N GLY A 168 -20.12 6.32 18.34
CA GLY A 168 -20.33 6.79 19.70
C GLY A 168 -19.79 5.84 20.77
N ILE A 169 -18.97 4.86 20.37
CA ILE A 169 -18.34 3.91 21.29
C ILE A 169 -17.08 4.60 21.84
N SER A 170 -17.17 5.08 23.07
CA SER A 170 -16.03 5.62 23.81
C SER A 170 -14.93 4.55 23.90
N SER A 171 -13.71 4.90 23.51
CA SER A 171 -12.53 4.01 23.43
C SER A 171 -12.01 3.52 24.79
N LYS A 172 -12.77 3.67 25.88
CA LYS A 172 -12.40 3.16 27.22
C LYS A 172 -12.51 1.63 27.37
N LEU A 173 -12.86 0.89 26.32
CA LEU A 173 -12.95 -0.57 26.34
C LEU A 173 -11.94 -1.18 25.37
N SER A 174 -10.69 -1.35 25.81
CA SER A 174 -9.83 -2.49 25.43
C SER A 174 -8.48 -2.41 26.14
N VAL A 175 -8.50 -2.45 27.48
CA VAL A 175 -7.42 -3.08 28.24
C VAL A 175 -8.08 -3.95 29.31
N ALA A 176 -8.61 -5.09 28.88
CA ALA A 176 -8.71 -6.24 29.75
C ALA A 176 -7.58 -7.16 29.29
N THR A 177 -6.42 -6.97 29.90
CA THR A 177 -5.34 -7.94 29.91
C THR A 177 -5.91 -9.22 30.52
N ASP A 178 -5.83 -10.33 29.78
CA ASP A 178 -5.97 -11.67 30.34
C ASP A 178 -4.86 -11.85 31.40
N ASP A 179 -5.22 -11.62 32.65
CA ASP A 179 -4.60 -12.30 33.79
C ASP A 179 -5.56 -13.42 34.15
N HIS A 180 -5.21 -14.67 33.83
CA HIS A 180 -5.40 -15.80 34.73
C HIS A 180 -4.45 -16.91 34.32
N ALA A 181 -3.37 -17.00 35.09
CA ALA A 181 -2.64 -18.23 35.31
C ALA A 181 -3.55 -19.26 35.97
N GLU A 182 -3.53 -20.49 35.46
CA GLU A 182 -3.44 -21.74 36.22
C GLU A 182 -2.85 -22.84 35.32
#